data_AF-A0A4Z0GL46-F1
#
_entry.id   AF-A0A4Z0GL46-F1
#
_cell.length_a   1.000
_cell.length_b   1.000
_cell.length_c   1.000
_cell.angle_alpha   90.00
_cell.angle_beta   90.00
_cell.angle_gamma   90.00
#
_symmetry.space_group_name_H-M   'P 1'
#
loop_
_entity.id
_entity.type
_entity.pdbx_description
1 polymer ?
#
loop_
_entity_poly.entity_id
_entity_poly.type
_entity_poly.pdbx_seq_one_letter_code
_entity_poly.pdbx_strand_id
1 'polypeptide(L)'
;MSGNKLFIKRFLQQLHDQWNVIRSVLDWSIMLYIAIPAAAIAPFLYADIWRNIHSYWDTHLPVSLLLTLILLLSGRGNIRTYLMDADLLFLIQKRRQTHQLKRCGFLTSLLSLFLFEIVLFVLALPVLTQIYHYPLVQVLSLYLAVSAFKLSLMTIKKITDSVITRWLFIILAYSLADILLLTVAPALWAICSAFCSIIMIYLNVTQLKKTNRWVKDLEIESTEQTKYIKLILNFSTGIEKPSVTRRKKPLILFHRSARIFKKRTKENGLLELLLKTFLRSGPNVLSCIQLVSVTCIAVFLLPVWLKWSVYALFIWFMNVWLKILFRKMSGNVFFNVVRFDPTIADPVLLRFQRWLAVPPIIFTGIVVLLSTIYKISLR
;
A
#
# COMPACT_ATOMS: atom_id res chain seq x y z
N MET A 1 -15.32 -15.14 -32.34
CA MET A 1 -14.13 -14.25 -32.29
C MET A 1 -12.90 -15.02 -31.87
N SER A 2 -11.71 -14.72 -32.41
CA SER A 2 -10.44 -15.28 -31.94
C SER A 2 -10.01 -14.65 -30.60
N GLY A 3 -9.17 -15.34 -29.83
CA GLY A 3 -8.71 -14.84 -28.52
C GLY A 3 -7.96 -13.50 -28.61
N ASN A 4 -7.18 -13.30 -29.67
CA ASN A 4 -6.44 -12.05 -29.90
C ASN A 4 -7.38 -10.87 -30.21
N LYS A 5 -8.43 -11.08 -31.04
CA LYS A 5 -9.41 -10.02 -31.33
C LYS A 5 -10.17 -9.63 -30.07
N LEU A 6 -10.51 -10.61 -29.22
CA LEU A 6 -11.12 -10.37 -27.93
C LEU A 6 -10.19 -9.59 -26.98
N PHE A 7 -8.90 -9.94 -26.95
CA PHE A 7 -7.88 -9.22 -26.20
C PHE A 7 -7.81 -7.73 -26.60
N ILE A 8 -7.67 -7.45 -27.90
CA ILE A 8 -7.54 -6.07 -28.41
C ILE A 8 -8.76 -5.25 -28.03
N LYS A 9 -9.97 -5.79 -28.23
CA LYS A 9 -11.22 -5.12 -27.84
C LYS A 9 -11.20 -4.76 -26.35
N ARG A 10 -10.83 -5.70 -25.47
CA ARG A 10 -10.79 -5.46 -24.01
C ARG A 10 -9.70 -4.50 -23.59
N PHE A 11 -8.53 -4.55 -24.22
CA PHE A 11 -7.43 -3.63 -23.95
C PHE A 11 -7.82 -2.19 -24.29
N LEU A 12 -8.41 -1.97 -25.47
CA LEU A 12 -8.90 -0.65 -25.89
C LEU A 12 -10.04 -0.14 -25.02
N GLN A 13 -11.00 -1.01 -24.69
CA GLN A 13 -12.09 -0.68 -23.78
C GLN A 13 -11.55 -0.24 -22.42
N GLN A 14 -10.58 -0.97 -21.88
CA GLN A 14 -9.99 -0.58 -20.60
C GLN A 14 -9.26 0.76 -20.70
N LEU A 15 -8.48 1.02 -21.75
CA LEU A 15 -7.82 2.32 -21.91
C LEU A 15 -8.86 3.45 -21.93
N HIS A 16 -9.96 3.24 -22.64
CA HIS A 16 -11.08 4.18 -22.66
C HIS A 16 -11.71 4.37 -21.26
N ASP A 17 -11.98 3.29 -20.54
CA ASP A 17 -12.55 3.34 -19.18
C ASP A 17 -11.61 4.07 -18.21
N GLN A 18 -10.31 3.79 -18.25
CA GLN A 18 -9.32 4.46 -17.39
C GLN A 18 -9.17 5.93 -17.75
N TRP A 19 -9.23 6.27 -19.04
CA TRP A 19 -9.21 7.65 -19.49
C TRP A 19 -10.44 8.42 -18.99
N ASN A 20 -11.62 7.81 -19.05
CA ASN A 20 -12.86 8.43 -18.55
C ASN A 20 -12.80 8.66 -17.04
N VAL A 21 -12.21 7.74 -16.27
CA VAL A 21 -11.99 7.88 -14.82
C VAL A 21 -11.02 9.03 -14.50
N ILE A 22 -9.97 9.22 -15.30
CA ILE A 22 -9.06 10.37 -15.12
C ILE A 22 -9.76 11.68 -15.48
N ARG A 23 -10.49 11.68 -16.60
CA ARG A 23 -11.25 12.85 -17.10
C ARG A 23 -12.36 13.28 -16.14
N SER A 24 -12.91 12.37 -15.32
CA SER A 24 -13.92 12.74 -14.32
C SER A 24 -13.39 13.58 -13.17
N VAL A 25 -12.06 13.68 -13.01
CA VAL A 25 -11.40 14.47 -11.97
C VAL A 25 -10.61 15.63 -12.56
N LEU A 26 -9.97 15.41 -13.71
CA LEU A 26 -9.22 16.43 -14.42
C LEU A 26 -10.10 17.03 -15.52
N ASP A 27 -10.72 18.16 -15.22
CA ASP A 27 -11.38 18.98 -16.23
C ASP A 27 -10.37 19.45 -17.28
N TRP A 28 -10.85 19.70 -18.50
CA TRP A 28 -10.00 20.19 -19.61
C TRP A 28 -9.21 21.43 -19.23
N SER A 29 -9.81 22.35 -18.46
CA SER A 29 -9.13 23.54 -17.94
C SER A 29 -7.94 23.16 -17.04
N ILE A 30 -8.12 22.22 -16.12
CA ILE A 30 -7.05 21.75 -15.23
C ILE A 30 -5.94 21.09 -16.04
N MET A 31 -6.29 20.26 -17.02
CA MET A 31 -5.31 19.66 -17.93
C MET A 31 -4.52 20.73 -18.68
N LEU A 32 -5.16 21.78 -19.18
CA LEU A 32 -4.49 22.87 -19.89
C LEU A 32 -3.51 23.60 -18.97
N TYR A 33 -3.95 24.01 -17.77
CA TYR A 33 -3.14 24.77 -16.82
C TYR A 33 -2.04 23.94 -16.14
N ILE A 34 -2.16 22.62 -16.05
CA ILE A 34 -1.13 21.76 -15.42
C ILE A 34 -0.25 21.09 -16.47
N ALA A 35 -0.84 20.48 -17.51
CA ALA A 35 -0.08 19.66 -18.46
C ALA A 35 0.80 20.51 -19.37
N ILE A 36 0.33 21.67 -19.86
CA ILE A 36 1.15 22.53 -20.73
C ILE A 36 2.36 23.08 -19.97
N PRO A 37 2.21 23.69 -18.78
CA PRO A 37 3.38 24.13 -18.02
C PRO A 37 4.28 22.97 -17.60
N ALA A 38 3.74 21.83 -17.18
CA ALA A 38 4.57 20.67 -16.82
C ALA A 38 5.36 20.12 -18.02
N ALA A 39 4.74 20.04 -19.20
CA ALA A 39 5.41 19.58 -20.42
C ALA A 39 6.48 20.57 -20.90
N ALA A 40 6.27 21.88 -20.70
CA ALA A 40 7.28 22.88 -20.98
C ALA A 40 8.44 22.85 -19.97
N ILE A 41 8.12 22.82 -18.66
CA ILE A 41 9.10 22.94 -17.57
C ILE A 41 9.92 21.65 -17.39
N ALA A 42 9.32 20.47 -17.54
CA ALA A 42 10.00 19.20 -17.23
C ALA A 42 11.28 18.94 -18.05
N PRO A 43 11.33 19.19 -19.38
CA PRO A 43 12.57 19.09 -20.14
C PRO A 43 13.65 20.08 -19.70
N PHE A 44 13.27 21.32 -19.37
CA PHE A 44 14.22 22.32 -18.86
C PHE A 44 14.78 21.91 -17.50
N LEU A 45 13.92 21.47 -16.57
CA LEU A 45 14.37 20.95 -15.28
C LEU A 45 15.26 19.73 -15.44
N TYR A 46 14.91 18.80 -16.33
CA TYR A 46 15.73 17.62 -16.56
C TYR A 46 17.10 18.00 -17.14
N ALA A 47 17.15 18.91 -18.12
CA ALA A 47 18.41 19.42 -18.67
C ALA A 47 19.23 20.19 -17.63
N ASP A 48 18.58 20.93 -16.73
CA ASP A 48 19.23 21.63 -15.61
C ASP A 48 19.80 20.65 -14.59
N ILE A 49 19.05 19.60 -14.22
CA ILE A 49 19.52 18.51 -13.36
C ILE A 49 20.79 17.87 -13.94
N TRP A 50 20.87 17.68 -15.26
CA TRP A 50 22.07 17.19 -15.93
C TRP A 50 23.27 18.14 -15.91
N ARG A 51 23.05 19.44 -15.73
CA ARG A 51 24.15 20.44 -15.70
C ARG A 51 24.59 20.76 -14.28
N ASN A 52 23.63 20.83 -13.36
CA ASN A 52 23.78 21.36 -12.01
C ASN A 52 23.44 20.33 -10.93
N ILE A 53 23.73 19.03 -11.18
CA ILE A 53 23.30 17.93 -10.31
C ILE A 53 23.73 18.11 -8.85
N HIS A 54 24.94 18.64 -8.61
CA HIS A 54 25.50 18.87 -7.28
C HIS A 54 24.67 19.85 -6.43
N SER A 55 23.84 20.70 -7.05
CA SER A 55 22.93 21.60 -6.32
C SER A 55 21.69 20.87 -5.80
N TYR A 56 21.30 19.77 -6.45
CA TYR A 56 20.07 19.03 -6.15
C TYR A 56 20.32 17.73 -5.38
N TRP A 57 21.52 17.17 -5.49
CA TRP A 57 21.86 15.88 -4.92
C TRP A 57 23.21 15.93 -4.24
N ASP A 58 23.20 15.66 -2.94
CA ASP A 58 24.40 15.65 -2.12
C ASP A 58 25.25 14.39 -2.39
N THR A 59 26.55 14.61 -2.58
CA THR A 59 27.57 13.56 -2.74
C THR A 59 27.70 12.64 -1.53
N HIS A 60 27.30 13.09 -0.34
CA HIS A 60 27.38 12.28 0.89
C HIS A 60 26.25 11.24 1.00
N LEU A 61 25.23 11.31 0.13
CA LEU A 61 24.16 10.33 0.15
C LEU A 61 24.68 8.95 -0.30
N PRO A 62 24.48 7.89 0.50
CA PRO A 62 24.98 6.57 0.16
C PRO A 62 24.21 6.02 -1.04
N VAL A 63 24.94 5.38 -1.97
CA VAL A 63 24.38 4.72 -3.17
C VAL A 63 23.26 3.75 -2.79
N SER A 64 23.41 3.06 -1.64
CA SER A 64 22.42 2.11 -1.13
C SER A 64 21.03 2.72 -1.01
N LEU A 65 20.91 3.96 -0.54
CA LEU A 65 19.62 4.64 -0.40
C LEU A 65 18.94 4.83 -1.75
N LEU A 66 19.69 5.24 -2.78
CA LEU A 66 19.17 5.38 -4.13
C LEU A 66 18.71 4.02 -4.69
N LEU A 67 19.51 2.96 -4.53
CA LEU A 67 19.17 1.62 -5.01
C LEU A 67 17.91 1.07 -4.32
N THR A 68 17.81 1.20 -3.00
CA THR A 68 16.61 0.81 -2.25
C THR A 68 15.38 1.60 -2.70
N LEU A 69 15.53 2.90 -2.98
CA LEU A 69 14.43 3.74 -3.50
C LEU A 69 13.96 3.26 -4.89
N ILE A 70 14.91 2.94 -5.79
CA ILE A 70 14.59 2.40 -7.13
C ILE A 70 13.84 1.06 -7.00
N LEU A 71 14.29 0.16 -6.11
CA LEU A 71 13.61 -1.11 -5.85
C LEU A 71 12.18 -0.90 -5.34
N LEU A 72 11.99 0.01 -4.37
CA LEU A 72 10.70 0.28 -3.75
C LEU A 72 9.69 0.88 -4.75
N LEU A 73 10.15 1.79 -5.62
CA LEU A 73 9.33 2.35 -6.69
C LEU A 73 8.95 1.30 -7.75
N SER A 74 9.84 0.34 -8.00
CA SER A 74 9.65 -0.71 -9.00
C SER A 74 8.68 -1.82 -8.57
N GLY A 75 8.41 -1.99 -7.27
CA GLY A 75 7.60 -3.11 -6.76
C GLY A 75 6.10 -3.11 -7.09
N ARG A 76 5.63 -2.17 -7.90
CA ARG A 76 4.23 -2.03 -8.32
C ARG A 76 3.95 -2.87 -9.59
N GLY A 77 2.71 -3.32 -9.73
CA GLY A 77 2.23 -4.08 -10.90
C GLY A 77 1.83 -5.51 -10.60
N ASN A 78 1.08 -6.10 -11.55
CA ASN A 78 0.54 -7.45 -11.53
C ASN A 78 0.54 -8.06 -12.95
N ILE A 79 0.57 -9.39 -13.03
CA ILE A 79 0.47 -10.10 -14.30
C ILE A 79 -1.00 -10.25 -14.67
N ARG A 80 -1.40 -9.67 -15.79
CA ARG A 80 -2.79 -9.55 -16.20
C ARG A 80 -3.20 -10.64 -17.18
N THR A 81 -4.47 -11.02 -17.12
CA THR A 81 -5.05 -12.05 -18.00
C THR A 81 -6.23 -11.55 -18.80
N TYR A 82 -6.78 -10.37 -18.48
CA TYR A 82 -7.93 -9.76 -19.14
C TYR A 82 -9.18 -10.66 -19.16
N LEU A 83 -9.30 -11.55 -18.17
CA LEU A 83 -10.50 -12.38 -17.96
C LEU A 83 -11.57 -11.56 -17.23
N MET A 84 -12.83 -11.69 -17.67
CA MET A 84 -13.96 -10.98 -17.08
C MET A 84 -14.93 -11.99 -16.48
N ASP A 85 -15.55 -11.62 -15.35
CA ASP A 85 -16.50 -12.48 -14.62
C ASP A 85 -17.67 -12.92 -15.51
N ALA A 86 -18.16 -12.00 -16.36
CA ALA A 86 -19.32 -12.22 -17.23
C ALA A 86 -19.14 -13.36 -18.26
N ASP A 87 -17.90 -13.66 -18.66
CA ASP A 87 -17.61 -14.60 -19.75
C ASP A 87 -17.08 -15.95 -19.24
N LEU A 88 -17.11 -16.19 -17.93
CA LEU A 88 -16.51 -17.37 -17.31
C LEU A 88 -17.08 -18.68 -17.86
N LEU A 89 -18.42 -18.78 -17.97
CA LEU A 89 -19.08 -19.99 -18.47
C LEU A 89 -18.70 -20.34 -19.92
N PHE A 90 -18.54 -19.31 -20.77
CA PHE A 90 -18.19 -19.49 -22.17
C PHE A 90 -16.71 -19.78 -22.38
N LEU A 91 -15.84 -19.09 -21.64
CA LEU A 91 -14.39 -19.19 -21.82
C LEU A 91 -13.80 -20.48 -21.23
N ILE A 92 -14.41 -21.05 -20.18
CA ILE A 92 -13.98 -22.35 -19.64
C ILE A 92 -14.02 -23.45 -20.72
N GLN A 93 -15.01 -23.42 -21.60
CA GLN A 93 -15.17 -24.40 -22.69
C GLN A 93 -14.14 -24.17 -23.82
N LYS A 94 -13.65 -22.94 -24.01
CA LYS A 94 -12.79 -22.54 -25.14
C LYS A 94 -11.33 -22.35 -24.76
N ARG A 95 -10.67 -23.44 -24.32
CA ARG A 95 -9.27 -23.45 -23.84
C ARG A 95 -8.25 -22.78 -24.78
N ARG A 96 -8.41 -22.93 -26.09
CA ARG A 96 -7.51 -22.28 -27.07
C ARG A 96 -7.62 -20.75 -27.03
N GLN A 97 -8.84 -20.23 -26.89
CA GLN A 97 -9.08 -18.78 -26.86
C GLN A 97 -8.59 -18.18 -25.54
N THR A 98 -8.75 -18.88 -24.43
CA THR A 98 -8.26 -18.44 -23.11
C THR A 98 -6.75 -18.43 -23.05
N HIS A 99 -6.08 -19.43 -23.61
CA HIS A 99 -4.62 -19.45 -23.69
C HIS A 99 -4.09 -18.27 -24.53
N GLN A 100 -4.72 -17.97 -25.67
CA GLN A 100 -4.37 -16.80 -26.49
C GLN A 100 -4.54 -15.49 -25.71
N LEU A 101 -5.66 -15.32 -25.03
CA LEU A 101 -5.96 -14.15 -24.21
C LEU A 101 -4.92 -13.98 -23.07
N LYS A 102 -4.62 -15.06 -22.34
CA LYS A 102 -3.60 -15.08 -21.27
C LYS A 102 -2.20 -14.76 -21.80
N ARG A 103 -1.84 -15.26 -22.98
CA ARG A 103 -0.55 -14.96 -23.64
C ARG A 103 -0.42 -13.48 -23.98
N CYS A 104 -1.46 -12.89 -24.59
CA CYS A 104 -1.47 -11.46 -24.90
C CYS A 104 -1.47 -10.60 -23.62
N GLY A 105 -2.22 -11.00 -22.59
CA GLY A 105 -2.20 -10.35 -21.27
C GLY A 105 -0.84 -10.39 -20.60
N PHE A 106 -0.15 -11.54 -20.67
CA PHE A 106 1.21 -11.67 -20.16
C PHE A 106 2.20 -10.79 -20.92
N LEU A 107 2.15 -10.80 -22.26
CA LEU A 107 3.05 -9.98 -23.09
C LEU A 107 2.87 -8.48 -22.82
N THR A 108 1.62 -8.02 -22.71
CA THR A 108 1.35 -6.62 -22.36
C THR A 108 1.75 -6.27 -20.92
N SER A 109 1.68 -7.22 -19.99
CA SER A 109 2.20 -7.04 -18.64
C SER A 109 3.74 -6.92 -18.63
N LEU A 110 4.44 -7.69 -19.47
CA LEU A 110 5.89 -7.55 -19.65
C LEU A 110 6.27 -6.23 -20.31
N LEU A 111 5.54 -5.80 -21.35
CA LEU A 111 5.81 -4.52 -22.00
C LEU A 111 5.62 -3.34 -21.03
N SER A 112 4.53 -3.34 -20.26
CA SER A 112 4.29 -2.31 -19.24
C SER A 112 5.29 -2.37 -18.08
N LEU A 113 5.86 -3.55 -17.78
CA LEU A 113 6.96 -3.69 -16.84
C LEU A 113 8.16 -2.86 -17.30
N PHE A 114 8.64 -3.10 -18.53
CA PHE A 114 9.82 -2.44 -19.08
C PHE A 114 9.59 -0.94 -19.32
N LEU A 115 8.43 -0.54 -19.84
CA LEU A 115 8.12 0.88 -20.08
C LEU A 115 8.19 1.72 -18.80
N PHE A 116 7.64 1.22 -17.70
CA PHE A 116 7.71 1.93 -16.42
C PHE A 116 9.14 2.04 -15.88
N GLU A 117 9.94 0.98 -16.06
CA GLU A 117 11.34 0.98 -15.61
C GLU A 117 12.21 1.90 -16.44
N ILE A 118 11.97 1.98 -17.75
CA ILE A 118 12.67 2.94 -18.62
C ILE A 118 12.46 4.36 -18.09
N VAL A 119 11.22 4.75 -17.78
CA VAL A 119 10.95 6.09 -17.22
C VAL A 119 11.69 6.31 -15.91
N LEU A 120 11.68 5.31 -15.00
CA LEU A 120 12.39 5.39 -13.71
C LEU A 120 13.91 5.56 -13.89
N PHE A 121 14.52 4.78 -14.79
CA PHE A 121 15.95 4.82 -15.04
C PHE A 121 16.39 6.06 -15.81
N VAL A 122 15.57 6.58 -16.73
CA VAL A 122 15.82 7.86 -17.40
C VAL A 122 15.88 8.98 -16.36
N LEU A 123 14.94 9.01 -15.41
CA LEU A 123 14.97 10.01 -14.33
C LEU A 123 16.17 9.86 -13.39
N ALA A 124 16.62 8.63 -13.12
CA ALA A 124 17.76 8.35 -12.24
C ALA A 124 19.14 8.48 -12.94
N LEU A 125 19.17 8.54 -14.28
CA LEU A 125 20.39 8.52 -15.09
C LEU A 125 21.42 9.60 -14.75
N PRO A 126 21.06 10.90 -14.57
CA PRO A 126 22.03 11.92 -14.23
C PRO A 126 22.72 11.64 -12.89
N VAL A 127 21.97 11.19 -11.89
CA VAL A 127 22.50 10.86 -10.55
C VAL A 127 23.47 9.67 -10.64
N LEU A 128 23.08 8.60 -11.35
CA LEU A 128 23.90 7.39 -11.47
C LEU A 128 25.22 7.65 -12.21
N THR A 129 25.19 8.46 -13.27
CA THR A 129 26.37 8.67 -14.12
C THR A 129 27.27 9.80 -13.64
N GLN A 130 26.72 10.91 -13.14
CA GLN A 130 27.53 12.09 -12.78
C GLN A 130 28.03 12.07 -11.33
N ILE A 131 27.24 11.54 -10.38
CA ILE A 131 27.61 11.53 -8.96
C ILE A 131 28.28 10.22 -8.58
N TYR A 132 27.63 9.11 -8.93
CA TYR A 132 28.11 7.77 -8.57
C TYR A 132 28.99 7.12 -9.64
N HIS A 133 29.25 7.84 -10.74
CA HIS A 133 30.18 7.43 -11.80
C HIS A 133 29.93 6.04 -12.39
N TYR A 134 28.67 5.60 -12.42
CA TYR A 134 28.33 4.33 -13.05
C TYR A 134 28.44 4.44 -14.57
N PRO A 135 29.28 3.62 -15.23
CA PRO A 135 29.31 3.54 -16.67
C PRO A 135 27.98 2.98 -17.20
N LEU A 136 27.65 3.29 -18.46
CA LEU A 136 26.39 2.90 -19.09
C LEU A 136 26.13 1.38 -19.00
N VAL A 137 27.18 0.56 -19.07
CA VAL A 137 27.07 -0.90 -18.94
C VAL A 137 26.56 -1.32 -17.55
N GLN A 138 26.99 -0.64 -16.48
CA GLN A 138 26.52 -0.91 -15.12
C GLN A 138 25.08 -0.40 -14.91
N VAL A 139 24.71 0.72 -15.55
CA VAL A 139 23.33 1.20 -15.53
C VAL A 139 22.39 0.20 -16.23
N LEU A 140 22.83 -0.37 -17.36
CA LEU A 140 22.09 -1.40 -18.07
C LEU A 140 21.99 -2.71 -17.27
N SER A 141 23.06 -3.14 -16.59
CA SER A 141 23.00 -4.33 -15.74
C SER A 141 22.09 -4.13 -14.53
N LEU A 142 22.10 -2.93 -13.94
CA LEU A 142 21.18 -2.54 -12.87
C LEU A 142 19.72 -2.52 -13.36
N TYR A 143 19.46 -1.97 -14.55
CA TYR A 143 18.13 -2.00 -15.18
C TYR A 143 17.61 -3.44 -15.33
N LEU A 144 18.45 -4.35 -15.85
CA LEU A 144 18.09 -5.75 -15.97
C LEU A 144 17.83 -6.41 -14.61
N ALA A 145 18.64 -6.10 -13.59
CA ALA A 145 18.44 -6.61 -12.23
C ALA A 145 17.11 -6.15 -11.62
N VAL A 146 16.77 -4.86 -11.75
CA VAL A 146 15.50 -4.32 -11.27
C VAL A 146 14.31 -4.92 -12.04
N SER A 147 14.45 -5.12 -13.35
CA SER A 147 13.42 -5.78 -14.17
C SER A 147 13.15 -7.22 -13.75
N ALA A 148 14.21 -7.98 -13.47
CA ALA A 148 14.12 -9.35 -12.97
C ALA A 148 13.44 -9.38 -11.59
N PHE A 149 13.81 -8.44 -10.71
CA PHE A 149 13.20 -8.28 -9.41
C PHE A 149 11.70 -7.96 -9.52
N LYS A 150 11.29 -7.00 -10.35
CA LYS A 150 9.88 -6.66 -10.55
C LYS A 150 9.09 -7.84 -11.11
N LEU A 151 9.66 -8.58 -12.06
CA LEU A 151 9.03 -9.80 -12.58
C LEU A 151 8.86 -10.86 -11.48
N SER A 152 9.83 -11.02 -10.59
CA SER A 152 9.73 -11.94 -9.44
C SER A 152 8.58 -11.55 -8.50
N LEU A 153 8.45 -10.25 -8.17
CA LEU A 153 7.35 -9.75 -7.33
C LEU A 153 5.98 -9.96 -7.98
N MET A 154 5.88 -9.67 -9.28
CA MET A 154 4.68 -9.91 -10.07
C MET A 154 4.28 -11.40 -10.09
N THR A 155 5.28 -12.28 -10.14
CA THR A 155 5.10 -13.74 -10.10
C THR A 155 4.67 -14.22 -8.71
N ILE A 156 5.29 -13.72 -7.63
CA ILE A 156 4.91 -14.04 -6.24
C ILE A 156 3.45 -13.65 -5.99
N LYS A 157 3.03 -12.45 -6.40
CA LYS A 157 1.63 -11.99 -6.28
C LYS A 157 0.67 -12.92 -7.03
N LYS A 158 1.07 -13.39 -8.22
CA LYS A 158 0.27 -14.32 -9.03
C LYS A 158 0.21 -15.74 -8.44
N ILE A 159 1.28 -16.25 -7.83
CA ILE A 159 1.33 -17.64 -7.37
C ILE A 159 0.77 -17.81 -5.95
N THR A 160 0.93 -16.82 -5.08
CA THR A 160 0.64 -16.96 -3.65
C THR A 160 -0.75 -16.46 -3.26
N ASP A 161 -1.58 -17.33 -2.69
CA ASP A 161 -2.99 -17.00 -2.35
C ASP A 161 -3.11 -16.45 -0.91
N SER A 162 -2.32 -16.98 0.02
CA SER A 162 -2.31 -16.49 1.39
C SER A 162 -1.65 -15.13 1.50
N VAL A 163 -2.32 -14.19 2.16
CA VAL A 163 -1.82 -12.83 2.37
C VAL A 163 -0.51 -12.85 3.16
N ILE A 164 -0.39 -13.71 4.18
CA ILE A 164 0.78 -13.76 5.06
C ILE A 164 2.00 -14.26 4.30
N THR A 165 1.88 -15.39 3.60
CA THR A 165 3.00 -15.93 2.82
C THR A 165 3.38 -14.99 1.68
N ARG A 166 2.40 -14.30 1.07
CA ARG A 166 2.67 -13.28 0.06
C ARG A 166 3.51 -12.15 0.61
N TRP A 167 3.17 -11.60 1.77
CA TRP A 167 3.96 -10.54 2.40
C TRP A 167 5.35 -11.04 2.80
N LEU A 168 5.46 -12.25 3.36
CA LEU A 168 6.75 -12.86 3.72
C LEU A 168 7.66 -12.98 2.49
N PHE A 169 7.16 -13.53 1.37
CA PHE A 169 7.95 -13.66 0.14
C PHE A 169 8.28 -12.31 -0.50
N ILE A 170 7.40 -11.31 -0.39
CA ILE A 170 7.70 -9.95 -0.87
C ILE A 170 8.84 -9.35 -0.05
N ILE A 171 8.76 -9.40 1.28
CA ILE A 171 9.81 -8.88 2.17
C ILE A 171 11.13 -9.60 1.91
N LEU A 172 11.11 -10.94 1.80
CA LEU A 172 12.27 -11.75 1.48
C LEU A 172 12.88 -11.36 0.12
N ALA A 173 12.04 -11.14 -0.90
CA ALA A 173 12.50 -10.73 -2.22
C ALA A 173 13.17 -9.35 -2.19
N TYR A 174 12.59 -8.38 -1.44
CA TYR A 174 13.20 -7.06 -1.24
C TYR A 174 14.55 -7.17 -0.53
N SER A 175 14.62 -7.89 0.58
CA SER A 175 15.87 -8.04 1.33
C SER A 175 16.94 -8.75 0.50
N LEU A 176 16.58 -9.78 -0.26
CA LEU A 176 17.51 -10.50 -1.11
C LEU A 176 18.02 -9.62 -2.25
N ALA A 177 17.13 -8.87 -2.92
CA ALA A 177 17.52 -7.96 -3.99
C ALA A 177 18.46 -6.85 -3.49
N ASP A 178 18.15 -6.26 -2.33
CA ASP A 178 18.97 -5.21 -1.72
C ASP A 178 20.37 -5.74 -1.35
N ILE A 179 20.45 -6.91 -0.68
CA ILE A 179 21.73 -7.56 -0.36
C ILE A 179 22.53 -7.87 -1.64
N LEU A 180 21.89 -8.42 -2.67
CA LEU A 180 22.56 -8.75 -3.93
C LEU A 180 23.12 -7.51 -4.63
N LEU A 181 22.36 -6.41 -4.68
CA LEU A 181 22.83 -5.17 -5.30
C LEU A 181 23.98 -4.52 -4.54
N LEU A 182 24.06 -4.68 -3.21
CA LEU A 182 25.12 -4.08 -2.40
C LEU A 182 26.40 -4.92 -2.32
N THR A 183 26.28 -6.25 -2.40
CA THR A 183 27.41 -7.16 -2.15
C THR A 183 28.04 -7.72 -3.43
N VAL A 184 27.23 -7.91 -4.48
CA VAL A 184 27.68 -8.57 -5.71
C VAL A 184 28.28 -7.55 -6.66
N ALA A 185 29.39 -7.91 -7.30
CA ALA A 185 30.03 -7.07 -8.31
C ALA A 185 29.07 -6.70 -9.46
N PRO A 186 29.08 -5.44 -9.95
CA PRO A 186 28.15 -4.97 -10.98
C PRO A 186 28.10 -5.78 -12.28
N ALA A 187 29.21 -6.45 -12.63
CA ALA A 187 29.29 -7.32 -13.80
C ALA A 187 28.42 -8.58 -13.69
N LEU A 188 28.23 -9.10 -12.46
CA LEU A 188 27.45 -10.30 -12.21
C LEU A 188 25.94 -10.03 -12.15
N TRP A 189 25.53 -8.77 -11.94
CA TRP A 189 24.11 -8.39 -11.90
C TRP A 189 23.38 -8.85 -13.16
N ALA A 190 23.96 -8.63 -14.34
CA ALA A 190 23.35 -9.01 -15.62
C ALA A 190 23.15 -10.53 -15.78
N ILE A 191 24.12 -11.33 -15.31
CA ILE A 191 24.07 -12.79 -15.41
C ILE A 191 23.00 -13.34 -14.45
N CYS A 192 23.05 -12.90 -13.19
CA CYS A 192 22.07 -13.30 -12.18
C CYS A 192 20.65 -12.87 -12.57
N SER A 193 20.50 -11.65 -13.11
CA SER A 193 19.20 -11.13 -13.56
C SER A 193 18.66 -11.87 -14.77
N ALA A 194 19.51 -12.23 -15.73
CA ALA A 194 19.12 -13.01 -16.90
C ALA A 194 18.62 -14.40 -16.49
N PHE A 195 19.38 -15.09 -15.63
CA PHE A 195 18.99 -16.40 -15.11
C PHE A 195 17.68 -16.34 -14.34
N CYS A 196 17.53 -15.36 -13.43
CA CYS A 196 16.30 -15.15 -12.68
C CYS A 196 15.10 -14.86 -13.60
N SER A 197 15.28 -14.00 -14.60
CA SER A 197 14.24 -13.64 -15.56
C SER A 197 13.80 -14.84 -16.39
N ILE A 198 14.73 -15.66 -16.87
CA ILE A 198 14.43 -16.89 -17.63
C ILE A 198 13.57 -17.84 -16.78
N ILE A 199 13.97 -18.08 -15.53
CA ILE A 199 13.20 -18.93 -14.61
C ILE A 199 11.80 -18.35 -14.39
N MET A 200 11.68 -17.05 -14.11
CA MET A 200 10.39 -16.42 -13.85
C MET A 200 9.49 -16.41 -15.09
N ILE A 201 10.04 -16.18 -16.29
CA ILE A 201 9.31 -16.28 -17.55
C ILE A 201 8.83 -17.72 -17.76
N TYR A 202 9.70 -18.71 -17.58
CA TYR A 202 9.34 -20.12 -17.71
C TYR A 202 8.20 -20.51 -16.76
N LEU A 203 8.30 -20.13 -15.47
CA LEU A 203 7.25 -20.35 -14.48
C LEU A 203 5.93 -19.68 -14.91
N ASN A 204 5.97 -18.46 -15.45
CA ASN A 204 4.76 -17.81 -15.89
C ASN A 204 4.14 -18.46 -17.12
N VAL A 205 4.95 -18.83 -18.12
CA VAL A 205 4.50 -19.48 -19.35
C VAL A 205 3.85 -20.83 -19.06
N THR A 206 4.43 -21.65 -18.18
CA THR A 206 3.84 -22.93 -17.76
C THR A 206 2.50 -22.72 -17.03
N GLN A 207 2.36 -21.63 -16.28
CA GLN A 207 1.11 -21.27 -15.60
C GLN A 207 0.03 -20.74 -16.57
N LEU A 208 0.39 -20.17 -17.74
CA LEU A 208 -0.60 -19.70 -18.72
C LEU A 208 -1.50 -20.83 -19.24
N LYS A 209 -0.96 -22.06 -19.31
CA LYS A 209 -1.70 -23.25 -19.73
C LYS A 209 -2.69 -23.74 -18.66
N LYS A 210 -2.51 -23.35 -17.40
CA LYS A 210 -3.31 -23.85 -16.28
C LYS A 210 -4.61 -23.04 -16.14
N THR A 211 -5.70 -23.80 -15.94
CA THR A 211 -7.07 -23.28 -15.75
C THR A 211 -7.54 -23.47 -14.30
N ASN A 212 -6.66 -23.90 -13.38
CA ASN A 212 -7.07 -24.19 -12.00
C ASN A 212 -7.10 -22.93 -11.09
N ARG A 213 -6.73 -21.75 -11.59
CA ARG A 213 -6.57 -20.53 -10.77
C ARG A 213 -7.39 -19.34 -11.26
N TRP A 214 -8.56 -19.60 -11.83
CA TRP A 214 -9.39 -18.58 -12.47
C TRP A 214 -9.91 -17.53 -11.50
N VAL A 215 -10.35 -17.94 -10.32
CA VAL A 215 -10.84 -17.01 -9.30
C VAL A 215 -9.79 -15.96 -8.96
N LYS A 216 -8.52 -16.37 -8.88
CA LYS A 216 -7.42 -15.45 -8.62
C LYS A 216 -7.12 -14.55 -9.82
N ASP A 217 -7.10 -15.11 -11.03
CA ASP A 217 -6.90 -14.33 -12.25
C ASP A 217 -7.97 -13.23 -12.38
N LEU A 218 -9.22 -13.53 -12.01
CA LEU A 218 -10.34 -12.58 -11.95
C LEU A 218 -10.19 -11.56 -10.82
N GLU A 219 -9.77 -11.98 -9.63
CA GLU A 219 -9.51 -11.05 -8.53
C GLU A 219 -8.44 -10.02 -8.93
N ILE A 220 -7.32 -10.47 -9.49
CA ILE A 220 -6.25 -9.59 -9.99
C ILE A 220 -6.82 -8.61 -11.01
N GLU A 221 -7.60 -9.09 -11.98
CA GLU A 221 -8.16 -8.26 -13.03
C GLU A 221 -9.15 -7.21 -12.49
N SER A 222 -10.04 -7.60 -11.58
CA SER A 222 -10.97 -6.67 -10.90
C SER A 222 -10.22 -5.61 -10.07
N THR A 223 -9.11 -5.99 -9.42
CA THR A 223 -8.30 -5.05 -8.64
C THR A 223 -7.59 -4.02 -9.50
N GLU A 224 -7.08 -4.44 -10.67
CA GLU A 224 -6.43 -3.53 -11.63
C GLU A 224 -7.43 -2.58 -12.28
N GLN A 225 -8.60 -3.08 -12.71
CA GLN A 225 -9.64 -2.25 -13.33
C GLN A 225 -10.15 -1.16 -12.37
N THR A 226 -10.33 -1.50 -11.10
CA THR A 226 -10.85 -0.57 -10.08
C THR A 226 -9.78 0.25 -9.37
N LYS A 227 -8.50 0.10 -9.72
CA LYS A 227 -7.38 0.72 -8.99
C LYS A 227 -7.47 2.25 -8.97
N TYR A 228 -7.66 2.86 -10.13
CA TYR A 228 -7.72 4.33 -10.26
C TYR A 228 -9.03 4.90 -9.71
N ILE A 229 -10.15 4.19 -9.90
CA ILE A 229 -11.44 4.53 -9.27
C ILE A 229 -11.28 4.56 -7.74
N LYS A 230 -10.69 3.52 -7.15
CA LYS A 230 -10.41 3.47 -5.71
C LYS A 230 -9.48 4.59 -5.26
N LEU A 231 -8.47 4.93 -6.05
CA LEU A 231 -7.55 6.02 -5.75
C LEU A 231 -8.30 7.36 -5.67
N ILE A 232 -9.12 7.68 -6.67
CA ILE A 232 -9.92 8.90 -6.72
C ILE A 232 -10.92 8.95 -5.57
N LEU A 233 -11.66 7.86 -5.33
CA LEU A 233 -12.64 7.78 -4.24
C LEU A 233 -11.98 7.88 -2.86
N ASN A 234 -10.73 7.42 -2.70
CA ASN A 234 -10.00 7.59 -1.43
C ASN A 234 -9.59 9.05 -1.20
N PHE A 235 -9.41 9.85 -2.27
CA PHE A 235 -9.15 11.28 -2.17
C PHE A 235 -10.43 12.13 -2.10
N SER A 236 -11.61 11.56 -2.40
CA SER A 236 -12.87 12.28 -2.24
C SER A 236 -13.34 12.24 -0.78
N THR A 237 -13.54 13.41 -0.21
CA THR A 237 -13.86 13.60 1.22
C THR A 237 -15.29 13.20 1.61
N GLY A 238 -16.13 12.79 0.66
CA GLY A 238 -17.57 12.60 0.86
C GLY A 238 -18.06 11.15 0.98
N ILE A 239 -17.23 10.14 0.74
CA ILE A 239 -17.67 8.74 0.71
C ILE A 239 -16.93 7.93 1.78
N GLU A 240 -17.54 7.82 2.97
CA GLU A 240 -17.07 6.83 3.94
C GLU A 240 -17.27 5.43 3.36
N LYS A 241 -16.16 4.80 2.96
CA LYS A 241 -16.19 3.41 2.52
C LYS A 241 -16.74 2.55 3.66
N PRO A 242 -17.88 1.86 3.49
CA PRO A 242 -18.35 0.94 4.50
C PRO A 242 -17.28 -0.12 4.73
N SER A 243 -16.90 -0.35 5.99
CA SER A 243 -15.90 -1.35 6.33
C SER A 243 -16.46 -2.74 6.10
N VAL A 244 -16.41 -3.23 4.86
CA VAL A 244 -16.81 -4.61 4.53
C VAL A 244 -15.73 -5.54 5.07
N THR A 245 -15.90 -5.97 6.31
CA THR A 245 -15.01 -6.94 6.94
C THR A 245 -15.29 -8.32 6.35
N ARG A 246 -14.57 -8.69 5.29
CA ARG A 246 -14.66 -10.05 4.68
C ARG A 246 -14.15 -11.16 5.59
N ARG A 247 -13.49 -10.84 6.72
CA ARG A 247 -12.94 -11.83 7.65
C ARG A 247 -13.97 -12.28 8.68
N LYS A 248 -14.37 -13.56 8.58
CA LYS A 248 -15.25 -14.22 9.55
C LYS A 248 -14.61 -14.33 10.96
N LYS A 249 -13.28 -14.35 11.09
CA LYS A 249 -12.57 -14.51 12.38
C LYS A 249 -11.54 -13.38 12.65
N PRO A 250 -11.44 -12.84 13.88
CA PRO A 250 -10.41 -11.88 14.28
C PRO A 250 -9.03 -12.57 14.43
N LEU A 251 -7.95 -11.83 14.15
CA LEU A 251 -6.59 -12.39 14.08
C LEU A 251 -5.88 -12.55 15.43
N ILE A 252 -6.16 -11.72 16.44
CA ILE A 252 -5.28 -11.60 17.63
C ILE A 252 -6.08 -11.66 18.94
N LEU A 253 -7.14 -10.86 19.10
CA LEU A 253 -7.99 -10.88 20.30
C LEU A 253 -9.38 -11.49 20.01
N PHE A 254 -9.89 -12.29 20.96
CA PHE A 254 -11.22 -12.91 20.95
C PHE A 254 -11.50 -13.91 19.82
N HIS A 255 -10.57 -14.83 19.54
CA HIS A 255 -10.78 -15.91 18.57
C HIS A 255 -11.97 -16.81 18.96
N ARG A 256 -12.15 -17.04 20.26
CA ARG A 256 -13.41 -17.48 20.87
C ARG A 256 -14.02 -16.21 21.45
N SER A 257 -15.29 -15.91 21.14
CA SER A 257 -16.00 -14.74 21.69
C SER A 257 -16.24 -14.93 23.20
N ALA A 258 -15.16 -14.99 23.97
CA ALA A 258 -15.17 -15.12 25.41
C ALA A 258 -15.66 -13.81 26.02
N ARG A 259 -16.28 -13.92 27.19
CA ARG A 259 -16.89 -12.79 27.88
C ARG A 259 -15.79 -11.93 28.53
N ILE A 260 -15.87 -10.61 28.37
CA ILE A 260 -14.94 -9.67 29.03
C ILE A 260 -15.40 -9.43 30.47
N PHE A 261 -16.69 -9.23 30.68
CA PHE A 261 -17.26 -8.97 32.01
C PHE A 261 -17.99 -10.21 32.55
N LYS A 262 -17.73 -10.55 33.82
CA LYS A 262 -18.39 -11.68 34.52
C LYS A 262 -19.86 -11.38 34.85
N LYS A 263 -20.20 -10.12 35.19
CA LYS A 263 -21.56 -9.69 35.56
C LYS A 263 -22.37 -9.25 34.34
N ARG A 264 -23.55 -9.85 34.14
CA ARG A 264 -24.51 -9.52 33.07
C ARG A 264 -25.36 -8.32 33.48
N THR A 265 -24.97 -7.13 33.04
CA THR A 265 -25.80 -5.93 33.07
C THR A 265 -25.94 -5.37 31.65
N LYS A 266 -27.02 -4.63 31.38
CA LYS A 266 -27.24 -3.98 30.07
C LYS A 266 -26.04 -3.09 29.69
N GLU A 267 -25.49 -2.37 30.68
CA GLU A 267 -24.30 -1.53 30.52
C GLU A 267 -23.05 -2.32 30.13
N ASN A 268 -22.78 -3.43 30.84
CA ASN A 268 -21.61 -4.26 30.56
C ASN A 268 -21.72 -4.94 29.19
N GLY A 269 -22.93 -5.31 28.78
CA GLY A 269 -23.18 -5.87 27.44
C GLY A 269 -22.87 -4.88 26.32
N LEU A 270 -23.35 -3.63 26.45
CA LEU A 270 -23.07 -2.56 25.48
C LEU A 270 -21.58 -2.21 25.46
N LEU A 271 -20.96 -2.03 26.63
CA LEU A 271 -19.54 -1.74 26.77
C LEU A 271 -18.67 -2.84 26.12
N GLU A 272 -19.00 -4.10 26.39
CA GLU A 272 -18.28 -5.25 25.84
C GLU A 272 -18.40 -5.32 24.32
N LEU A 273 -19.60 -5.08 23.77
CA LEU A 273 -19.83 -5.05 22.34
C LEU A 273 -19.00 -3.96 21.66
N LEU A 274 -19.00 -2.73 22.23
CA LEU A 274 -18.26 -1.60 21.67
C LEU A 274 -16.75 -1.80 21.78
N LEU A 275 -16.24 -2.28 22.92
CA LEU A 275 -14.82 -2.61 23.09
C LEU A 275 -14.37 -3.68 22.09
N LYS A 276 -15.15 -4.73 21.90
CA LYS A 276 -14.84 -5.78 20.91
C LYS A 276 -14.89 -5.24 19.49
N THR A 277 -15.84 -4.35 19.20
CA THR A 277 -15.95 -3.73 17.88
C THR A 277 -14.73 -2.86 17.59
N PHE A 278 -14.30 -2.04 18.55
CA PHE A 278 -13.06 -1.26 18.46
C PHE A 278 -11.85 -2.16 18.19
N LEU A 279 -11.60 -3.15 19.05
CA LEU A 279 -10.44 -4.04 18.95
C LEU A 279 -10.44 -4.91 17.69
N ARG A 280 -11.61 -5.21 17.13
CA ARG A 280 -11.74 -5.96 15.87
C ARG A 280 -11.60 -5.07 14.64
N SER A 281 -11.84 -3.76 14.77
CA SER A 281 -11.70 -2.80 13.69
C SER A 281 -10.24 -2.36 13.54
N GLY A 282 -9.54 -2.99 12.60
CA GLY A 282 -8.15 -2.65 12.26
C GLY A 282 -7.89 -1.15 12.05
N PRO A 283 -8.75 -0.40 11.33
CA PRO A 283 -8.59 1.03 11.16
C PRO A 283 -8.59 1.83 12.46
N ASN A 284 -9.53 1.57 13.38
CA ASN A 284 -9.64 2.35 14.62
C ASN A 284 -8.47 2.06 15.58
N VAL A 285 -8.03 0.80 15.65
CA VAL A 285 -6.83 0.42 16.42
C VAL A 285 -5.58 1.05 15.80
N LEU A 286 -5.45 1.02 14.48
CA LEU A 286 -4.34 1.64 13.77
C LEU A 286 -4.31 3.15 13.99
N SER A 287 -5.45 3.84 13.91
CA SER A 287 -5.54 5.28 14.21
C SER A 287 -5.11 5.59 15.65
N CYS A 288 -5.48 4.75 16.63
CA CYS A 288 -5.02 4.90 18.01
C CYS A 288 -3.50 4.75 18.11
N ILE A 289 -2.93 3.71 17.48
CA ILE A 289 -1.48 3.49 17.45
C ILE A 289 -0.74 4.65 16.78
N GLN A 290 -1.26 5.15 15.64
CA GLN A 290 -0.69 6.29 14.92
C GLN A 290 -0.66 7.55 15.78
N LEU A 291 -1.77 7.84 16.46
CA LEU A 291 -1.92 9.00 17.35
C LEU A 291 -0.91 8.91 18.51
N VAL A 292 -0.77 7.74 19.13
CA VAL A 292 0.27 7.49 20.15
C VAL A 292 1.68 7.66 19.58
N SER A 293 1.98 7.06 18.43
CA SER A 293 3.33 7.11 17.84
C SER A 293 3.73 8.53 17.45
N VAL A 294 2.82 9.30 16.85
CA VAL A 294 3.07 10.71 16.47
C VAL A 294 3.35 11.54 17.71
N THR A 295 2.58 11.33 18.78
CA THR A 295 2.77 12.04 20.04
C THR A 295 4.12 11.69 20.68
N CYS A 296 4.51 10.41 20.69
CA CYS A 296 5.82 9.99 21.18
C CYS A 296 6.96 10.67 20.40
N ILE A 297 6.89 10.66 19.07
CA ILE A 297 7.90 11.31 18.20
C ILE A 297 7.97 12.82 18.50
N ALA A 298 6.82 13.50 18.62
CA ALA A 298 6.77 14.92 18.96
C ALA A 298 7.43 15.21 20.31
N VAL A 299 7.17 14.39 21.34
CA VAL A 299 7.77 14.54 22.68
C VAL A 299 9.30 14.41 22.65
N PHE A 300 9.86 13.55 21.80
CA PHE A 300 11.31 13.41 21.67
C PHE A 300 11.98 14.65 21.06
N LEU A 301 11.34 15.28 20.07
CA LEU A 301 11.90 16.44 19.36
C LEU A 301 11.79 17.75 20.15
N LEU A 302 10.79 17.88 21.01
CA LEU A 302 10.46 19.16 21.64
C LEU A 302 11.33 19.55 22.86
N PRO A 303 11.42 20.85 23.19
CA PRO A 303 12.02 21.33 24.44
C PRO A 303 11.12 21.03 25.65
N VAL A 304 11.71 21.03 26.86
CA VAL A 304 11.12 20.46 28.10
C VAL A 304 9.70 20.98 28.40
N TRP A 305 9.48 22.29 28.36
CA TRP A 305 8.17 22.90 28.64
C TRP A 305 7.08 22.50 27.63
N LEU A 306 7.45 22.43 26.34
CA LEU A 306 6.56 22.03 25.26
C LEU A 306 6.16 20.55 25.34
N LYS A 307 7.00 19.67 25.91
CA LYS A 307 6.66 18.25 26.10
C LYS A 307 5.42 18.07 26.98
N TRP A 308 5.38 18.78 28.11
CA TRP A 308 4.26 18.72 29.05
C TRP A 308 2.99 19.35 28.46
N SER A 309 3.13 20.43 27.69
CA SER A 309 2.00 21.04 26.96
C SER A 309 1.40 20.07 25.94
N VAL A 310 2.23 19.39 25.14
CA VAL A 310 1.77 18.40 24.16
C VAL A 310 1.12 17.20 24.84
N TYR A 311 1.65 16.75 25.98
CA TYR A 311 1.05 15.67 26.76
C TYR A 311 -0.34 16.04 27.30
N ALA A 312 -0.52 17.24 27.85
CA ALA A 312 -1.83 17.73 28.29
C ALA A 312 -2.83 17.80 27.13
N LEU A 313 -2.40 18.32 25.98
CA LEU A 313 -3.22 18.37 24.77
C LEU A 313 -3.60 16.96 24.29
N PHE A 314 -2.68 15.99 24.35
CA PHE A 314 -2.93 14.61 23.99
C PHE A 314 -4.00 13.96 24.88
N ILE A 315 -3.96 14.18 26.21
CA ILE A 315 -5.01 13.67 27.12
C ILE A 315 -6.38 14.21 26.73
N TRP A 316 -6.47 15.52 26.49
CA TRP A 316 -7.73 16.14 26.06
C TRP A 316 -8.21 15.59 24.73
N PHE A 317 -7.31 15.53 23.73
CA PHE A 317 -7.62 15.03 22.40
C PHE A 317 -8.07 13.58 22.40
N MET A 318 -7.41 12.70 23.16
CA MET A 318 -7.80 11.29 23.29
C MET A 318 -9.22 11.12 23.82
N ASN A 319 -9.61 11.92 24.82
CA ASN A 319 -10.96 11.87 25.37
C ASN A 319 -12.02 12.33 24.36
N VAL A 320 -11.75 13.42 23.64
CA VAL A 320 -12.64 13.94 22.58
C VAL A 320 -12.76 12.94 21.43
N TRP A 321 -11.63 12.40 20.96
CA TRP A 321 -11.59 11.43 19.88
C TRP A 321 -12.36 10.15 20.22
N LEU A 322 -12.18 9.60 21.43
CA LEU A 322 -12.93 8.42 21.88
C LEU A 322 -14.44 8.70 22.00
N LYS A 323 -14.84 9.93 22.37
CA LYS A 323 -16.25 10.33 22.40
C LYS A 323 -16.86 10.36 21.00
N ILE A 324 -16.14 10.92 20.02
CA ILE A 324 -16.56 10.92 18.61
C ILE A 324 -16.67 9.49 18.10
N LEU A 325 -15.67 8.66 18.41
CA LEU A 325 -15.63 7.26 18.01
C LEU A 325 -16.79 6.45 18.60
N PHE A 326 -17.10 6.66 19.88
CA PHE A 326 -18.23 6.04 20.55
C PHE A 326 -19.55 6.38 19.84
N ARG A 327 -19.79 7.67 19.58
CA ARG A 327 -20.99 8.15 18.85
C ARG A 327 -21.11 7.54 17.46
N LYS A 328 -19.98 7.44 16.74
CA LYS A 328 -19.92 6.82 15.42
C LYS A 328 -20.27 5.32 15.48
N MET A 329 -19.79 4.61 16.49
CA MET A 329 -20.10 3.18 16.66
C MET A 329 -21.54 2.95 17.10
N SER A 330 -22.07 3.77 18.02
CA SER A 330 -23.45 3.68 18.49
C SER A 330 -24.48 4.09 17.44
N GLY A 331 -24.09 4.93 16.47
CA GLY A 331 -24.93 5.34 15.33
C GLY A 331 -24.95 4.34 14.16
N ASN A 332 -24.35 3.16 14.30
CA ASN A 332 -24.34 2.15 13.25
C ASN A 332 -25.75 1.58 13.02
N VAL A 333 -26.08 1.21 11.78
CA VAL A 333 -27.35 0.59 11.36
C VAL A 333 -27.76 -0.60 12.25
N PHE A 334 -26.79 -1.33 12.79
CA PHE A 334 -27.06 -2.42 13.75
C PHE A 334 -27.91 -1.96 14.95
N PHE A 335 -27.63 -0.78 15.52
CA PHE A 335 -28.37 -0.26 16.67
C PHE A 335 -29.74 0.33 16.32
N ASN A 336 -30.02 0.56 15.02
CA ASN A 336 -31.38 0.85 14.56
C ASN A 336 -32.28 -0.39 14.70
N VAL A 337 -31.71 -1.59 14.52
CA VAL A 337 -32.41 -2.88 14.64
C VAL A 337 -32.41 -3.38 16.09
N VAL A 338 -31.26 -3.32 16.77
CA VAL A 338 -31.11 -3.71 18.19
C VAL A 338 -30.94 -2.44 19.03
N ARG A 339 -32.07 -1.80 19.34
CA ARG A 339 -32.08 -0.57 20.13
C ARG A 339 -31.58 -0.82 21.55
N PHE A 340 -30.71 0.06 22.03
CA PHE A 340 -30.31 0.10 23.44
C PHE A 340 -30.92 1.33 24.11
N ASP A 341 -31.03 1.26 25.43
CA ASP A 341 -31.59 2.34 26.23
C ASP A 341 -30.61 3.55 26.24
N PRO A 342 -31.05 4.74 25.79
CA PRO A 342 -30.18 5.91 25.74
C PRO A 342 -29.70 6.35 27.13
N THR A 343 -30.43 6.04 28.20
CA THR A 343 -30.03 6.36 29.58
C THR A 343 -28.74 5.67 30.01
N ILE A 344 -28.40 4.55 29.37
CA ILE A 344 -27.21 3.74 29.64
C ILE A 344 -26.00 4.23 28.82
N ALA A 345 -26.19 5.11 27.85
CA ALA A 345 -25.13 5.53 26.92
C ALA A 345 -24.00 6.30 27.63
N ASP A 346 -24.35 7.26 28.49
CA ASP A 346 -23.39 8.11 29.20
C ASP A 346 -22.51 7.35 30.20
N PRO A 347 -23.05 6.48 31.10
CA PRO A 347 -22.20 5.71 32.00
C PRO A 347 -21.29 4.73 31.23
N VAL A 348 -21.77 4.18 30.12
CA VAL A 348 -20.96 3.30 29.25
C VAL A 348 -19.87 4.07 28.53
N LEU A 349 -20.14 5.29 28.03
CA LEU A 349 -19.16 6.16 27.39
C LEU A 349 -17.98 6.46 28.33
N LEU A 350 -18.25 6.84 29.57
CA LEU A 350 -17.20 7.13 30.56
C LEU A 350 -16.34 5.90 30.83
N ARG A 351 -16.96 4.73 30.96
CA ARG A 351 -16.22 3.46 31.15
C ARG A 351 -15.43 3.08 29.89
N PHE A 352 -15.98 3.29 28.71
CA PHE A 352 -15.30 3.04 27.43
C PHE A 352 -14.05 3.92 27.28
N GLN A 353 -14.18 5.22 27.59
CA GLN A 353 -13.05 6.14 27.61
C GLN A 353 -11.97 5.70 28.60
N ARG A 354 -12.34 5.32 29.84
CA ARG A 354 -11.36 4.84 30.83
C ARG A 354 -10.60 3.60 30.33
N TRP A 355 -11.30 2.61 29.79
CA TRP A 355 -10.67 1.38 29.32
C TRP A 355 -9.71 1.59 28.15
N LEU A 356 -10.01 2.52 27.24
CA LEU A 356 -9.20 2.74 26.03
C LEU A 356 -8.20 3.90 26.13
N ALA A 357 -8.48 4.94 26.92
CA ALA A 357 -7.60 6.11 27.05
C ALA A 357 -6.46 5.88 28.04
N VAL A 358 -6.73 5.12 29.13
CA VAL A 358 -5.76 4.95 30.23
C VAL A 358 -4.46 4.28 29.77
N PRO A 359 -4.46 3.15 29.04
CA PRO A 359 -3.21 2.53 28.63
C PRO A 359 -2.34 3.43 27.73
N PRO A 360 -2.89 4.10 26.69
CA PRO A 360 -2.15 5.09 25.90
C PRO A 360 -1.61 6.27 26.72
N ILE A 361 -2.41 6.84 27.63
CA ILE A 361 -2.02 8.00 28.44
C ILE A 361 -0.89 7.66 29.42
N ILE A 362 -0.94 6.48 30.04
CA ILE A 362 0.13 5.99 30.92
C ILE A 362 1.41 5.78 30.11
N PHE A 363 1.30 5.11 28.96
CA PHE A 363 2.45 4.85 28.10
C PHE A 363 3.13 6.13 27.63
N THR A 364 2.36 7.10 27.09
CA THR A 364 2.93 8.37 26.65
C THR A 364 3.46 9.20 27.82
N GLY A 365 2.84 9.13 29.00
CA GLY A 365 3.33 9.77 30.22
C GLY A 365 4.70 9.26 30.66
N ILE A 366 4.92 7.94 30.63
CA ILE A 366 6.22 7.32 30.93
C ILE A 366 7.27 7.80 29.92
N VAL A 367 6.93 7.85 28.62
CA VAL A 367 7.84 8.31 27.57
C VAL A 367 8.22 9.78 27.78
N VAL A 368 7.26 10.64 28.13
CA VAL A 368 7.52 12.06 28.46
C VAL A 368 8.50 12.17 29.63
N LEU A 369 8.25 11.45 30.74
CA LEU A 369 9.10 11.46 31.92
C LEU A 369 10.53 11.03 31.62
N LEU A 370 10.71 9.89 30.96
CA LEU A 370 12.03 9.39 30.56
C LEU A 370 12.75 10.38 29.63
N SER A 371 12.03 10.95 28.67
CA SER A 371 12.57 11.94 27.74
C SER A 371 12.96 13.26 28.42
N THR A 372 12.26 13.67 29.48
CA THR A 372 12.66 14.83 30.30
C THR A 372 13.90 14.53 31.14
N ILE A 373 13.98 13.38 31.80
CA ILE A 373 15.14 12.98 32.62
C ILE A 373 16.40 12.91 31.74
N TYR A 374 16.31 12.27 30.57
CA TYR A 374 17.43 12.16 29.64
C TYR A 374 17.96 13.53 29.20
N LYS A 375 17.06 14.46 28.85
CA LYS A 375 17.43 15.81 28.38
C LYS A 375 17.98 16.71 29.50
N ILE A 376 17.58 16.47 30.75
CA ILE A 376 18.14 17.16 31.93
C ILE A 376 19.50 16.57 32.29
N SER A 377 19.71 15.25 32.15
CA SER A 377 20.99 14.59 32.43
C SER A 377 22.09 14.88 31.39
N LEU A 378 21.72 15.28 30.17
CA LEU A 378 22.66 15.63 29.11
C LEU A 378 23.11 17.10 29.15
N ARG A 379 22.53 17.89 30.06
CA ARG A 379 22.78 19.31 30.23
C ARG A 379 23.48 19.54 31.54
#